data_AF-A0A924UG22-F1
#
_entry.id   AF-A0A924UG22-F1
#
_cell.length_a   1.000
_cell.length_b   1.000
_cell.length_c   1.000
_cell.angle_alpha   90.00
_cell.angle_beta   90.00
_cell.angle_gamma   90.00
#
_symmetry.space_group_name_H-M   'P 1'
#
loop_
_entity.id
_entity.type
_entity.pdbx_description
1 polymer ?
#
loop_
_entity_poly.entity_id
_entity_poly.type
_entity_poly.pdbx_seq_one_letter_code
_entity_poly.pdbx_strand_id
1 'polypeptide(L)'
;IVMPRPTIRFTSAPTFGTCYFALSSSRNAAASYVWALSRNSGWTGNNKDAPLATAGVIASCSGPGASVCMQAGLVATETYYFAVRAQSATPEIGKWSDEISCLVP
;
A
#
# COMPACT_ATOMS: atom_id res chain seq x y z
N ILE A 1 -12.23 18.11 -3.09
CA ILE A 1 -12.82 17.08 -2.20
C ILE A 1 -11.76 16.72 -1.17
N VAL A 2 -12.07 16.68 0.14
CA VAL A 2 -11.03 16.27 1.10
C VAL A 2 -10.81 14.77 0.94
N MET A 3 -9.61 14.36 0.51
CA MET A 3 -9.27 12.96 0.42
C MET A 3 -8.98 12.38 1.81
N PRO A 4 -9.80 11.44 2.30
CA PRO A 4 -9.54 10.81 3.58
C PRO A 4 -8.23 10.02 3.52
N ARG A 5 -7.50 10.04 4.63
CA ARG A 5 -6.28 9.24 4.79
C ARG A 5 -6.69 7.75 4.82
N PRO A 6 -6.27 6.93 3.85
CA PRO A 6 -6.56 5.50 3.88
C PRO A 6 -5.94 4.83 5.11
N THR A 7 -6.54 3.74 5.55
CA THR A 7 -5.97 2.85 6.57
C THR A 7 -5.84 1.46 5.99
N ILE A 8 -4.64 0.89 6.10
CA ILE A 8 -4.30 -0.46 5.69
C ILE A 8 -4.20 -1.38 6.90
N ARG A 9 -4.61 -2.64 6.72
CA ARG A 9 -4.54 -3.68 7.74
C ARG A 9 -4.18 -5.01 7.09
N PHE A 10 -3.53 -5.92 7.81
CA PHE A 10 -3.36 -7.30 7.35
C PHE A 10 -4.70 -8.03 7.37
N THR A 11 -4.96 -8.80 6.32
CA THR A 11 -6.16 -9.64 6.20
C THR A 11 -5.88 -11.10 6.42
N SER A 12 -4.65 -11.55 6.14
CA SER A 12 -4.22 -12.93 6.31
C SER A 12 -2.72 -12.98 6.55
N ALA A 13 -2.25 -14.13 7.01
CA ALA A 13 -0.82 -14.40 7.10
C ALA A 13 -0.18 -14.28 5.71
N PRO A 14 1.00 -13.66 5.60
CA PRO A 14 1.78 -13.71 4.37
C PRO A 14 2.13 -15.15 4.00
N THR A 15 2.24 -15.40 2.71
CA THR A 15 2.68 -16.67 2.13
C THR A 15 4.02 -16.48 1.43
N PHE A 16 4.64 -17.55 0.93
CA PHE A 16 5.90 -17.46 0.21
C PHE A 16 5.85 -16.40 -0.90
N GLY A 17 6.60 -15.31 -0.67
CA GLY A 17 6.68 -14.17 -1.57
C GLY A 17 5.43 -13.31 -1.71
N THR A 18 4.40 -13.47 -0.86
CA THR A 18 3.16 -12.69 -0.96
C THR A 18 2.66 -12.15 0.38
N CYS A 19 2.32 -10.85 0.40
CA CYS A 19 1.65 -10.19 1.53
C CYS A 19 0.22 -9.78 1.16
N TYR A 20 -0.71 -9.91 2.10
CA TYR A 20 -2.14 -9.62 1.92
C TYR A 20 -2.61 -8.49 2.85
N PHE A 21 -3.36 -7.54 2.30
CA PHE A 21 -3.80 -6.34 2.99
C PHE A 21 -5.26 -6.03 2.70
N ALA A 22 -5.89 -5.20 3.54
CA ALA A 22 -7.19 -4.59 3.29
C ALA A 22 -7.10 -3.07 3.37
N LEU A 23 -7.89 -2.39 2.53
CA LEU A 23 -8.20 -0.97 2.66
C LEU A 23 -9.48 -0.80 3.47
N SER A 24 -9.38 -0.25 4.68
CA SER A 24 -10.50 -0.19 5.63
C SER A 24 -11.30 1.12 5.59
N SER A 25 -10.69 2.27 5.27
CA SER A 25 -11.36 3.57 5.42
C SER A 25 -10.82 4.65 4.48
N SER A 26 -11.28 4.64 3.23
CA SER A 26 -11.18 5.81 2.32
C SER A 26 -11.89 5.58 0.99
N ARG A 27 -13.01 4.83 0.97
CA ARG A 27 -13.73 4.50 -0.28
C ARG A 27 -14.37 5.74 -0.92
N ASN A 28 -13.55 6.61 -1.51
CA ASN A 28 -13.98 7.48 -2.59
C ASN A 28 -13.94 6.63 -3.86
N ALA A 29 -15.11 6.30 -4.40
CA ALA A 29 -15.22 5.56 -5.66
C ALA A 29 -14.52 6.27 -6.84
N ALA A 30 -14.25 7.57 -6.69
CA ALA A 30 -13.53 8.40 -7.65
C ALA A 30 -11.99 8.48 -7.41
N ALA A 31 -11.46 7.82 -6.38
CA ALA A 31 -10.03 7.86 -6.06
C ALA A 31 -9.31 6.57 -6.51
N SER A 32 -8.17 6.76 -7.17
CA SER A 32 -7.16 5.74 -7.38
C SER A 32 -6.28 5.60 -6.13
N TYR A 33 -5.69 4.44 -5.91
CA TYR A 33 -4.77 4.22 -4.77
C TYR A 33 -3.34 4.01 -5.26
N VAL A 34 -2.41 4.75 -4.65
CA VAL A 34 -0.99 4.57 -4.89
C VAL A 34 -0.39 3.86 -3.70
N TRP A 35 0.29 2.76 -3.98
CA TRP A 35 1.00 1.97 -2.99
C TRP A 35 2.48 2.28 -3.04
N ALA A 36 3.10 2.24 -1.87
CA ALA A 36 4.53 2.33 -1.76
C ALA A 36 5.05 1.15 -0.94
N LEU A 37 6.25 0.69 -1.34
CA LEU A 37 6.95 -0.48 -0.80
C LEU A 37 8.39 -0.09 -0.46
N SER A 38 8.89 -0.58 0.67
CA SER A 38 10.29 -0.46 1.08
C SER A 38 10.74 -1.70 1.86
N ARG A 39 12.05 -1.97 1.88
CA ARG A 39 12.67 -2.95 2.80
C ARG A 39 13.15 -2.30 4.11
N ASN A 40 13.20 -0.98 4.17
CA ASN A 40 13.62 -0.21 5.32
C ASN A 40 12.40 0.48 5.95
N SER A 41 12.30 0.39 7.28
CA SER A 41 11.38 1.23 8.07
C SER A 41 11.93 2.65 8.18
N GLY A 42 11.06 3.60 8.53
CA GLY A 42 11.48 4.93 8.93
C GLY A 42 11.42 5.95 7.79
N TRP A 43 10.39 5.86 6.96
CA TRP A 43 10.18 6.82 5.89
C TRP A 43 9.94 8.19 6.53
N THR A 44 10.86 9.13 6.30
CA THR A 44 10.79 10.45 6.90
C THR A 44 9.83 11.34 6.11
N GLY A 45 8.75 11.78 6.76
CA GLY A 45 7.76 12.69 6.20
C GLY A 45 6.78 12.07 5.19
N ASN A 46 6.14 12.92 4.38
CA ASN A 46 5.21 12.50 3.31
C ASN A 46 5.93 11.88 2.08
N ASN A 47 7.27 11.77 2.11
CA ASN A 47 8.08 11.41 0.95
C ASN A 47 8.16 9.88 0.75
N LYS A 48 6.99 9.27 0.74
CA LYS A 48 6.74 7.88 0.33
C LYS A 48 6.65 7.75 -1.20
N ASP A 49 7.05 8.80 -1.91
CA ASP A 49 7.02 8.98 -3.36
C ASP A 49 8.18 8.33 -4.11
N ALA A 50 9.19 7.83 -3.38
CA ALA A 50 10.24 6.99 -3.93
C ALA A 50 9.98 5.53 -3.53
N PRO A 51 8.97 4.84 -4.12
CA PRO A 51 8.84 3.41 -3.92
C PRO A 51 10.16 2.76 -4.32
N LEU A 52 10.53 1.66 -3.63
CA LEU A 52 11.67 0.85 -4.05
C LEU A 52 11.55 0.64 -5.56
N ALA A 53 12.59 1.00 -6.32
CA ALA A 53 12.64 0.84 -7.78
C ALA A 53 12.78 -0.65 -8.16
N THR A 54 12.02 -1.52 -7.50
CA THR A 54 11.79 -2.88 -7.93
C THR A 54 10.82 -2.77 -9.09
N ALA A 55 11.38 -2.73 -10.30
CA ALA A 55 10.63 -2.74 -11.54
C ALA A 55 9.58 -3.88 -11.47
N GLY A 56 8.31 -3.51 -11.28
CA GLY A 56 7.20 -4.40 -11.63
C GLY A 56 6.18 -4.78 -10.56
N VAL A 57 6.24 -4.36 -9.29
CA VAL A 57 5.21 -4.82 -8.33
C VAL A 57 4.63 -3.72 -7.46
N ILE A 58 3.57 -3.10 -7.99
CA ILE A 58 2.65 -2.25 -7.24
C ILE A 58 1.61 -3.19 -6.62
N ALA A 59 1.37 -3.09 -5.31
CA ALA A 59 0.33 -3.88 -4.66
C ALA A 59 -0.99 -3.63 -5.39
N SER A 60 -1.61 -4.71 -5.85
CA SER A 60 -2.84 -4.62 -6.65
C SER A 60 -4.03 -4.88 -5.75
N CYS A 61 -5.00 -3.97 -5.83
CA CYS A 61 -6.31 -4.11 -5.21
C CYS A 61 -7.27 -4.57 -6.32
N SER A 62 -8.05 -5.63 -6.08
CA SER A 62 -8.99 -6.13 -7.08
C SER A 62 -10.21 -5.22 -7.24
N GLY A 63 -10.12 -4.24 -8.16
CA GLY A 63 -11.26 -3.44 -8.65
C GLY A 63 -11.66 -2.21 -7.82
N PRO A 64 -12.57 -1.38 -8.34
CA PRO A 64 -13.13 -0.24 -7.60
C PRO A 64 -13.91 -0.76 -6.38
N GLY A 65 -13.39 -0.49 -5.18
CA GLY A 65 -13.97 -0.95 -3.92
C GLY A 65 -13.34 -2.22 -3.33
N ALA A 66 -12.20 -2.69 -3.86
CA ALA A 66 -11.50 -3.85 -3.33
C ALA A 66 -11.23 -3.70 -1.82
N SER A 67 -11.72 -4.66 -1.04
CA SER A 67 -11.41 -4.77 0.39
C SER A 67 -10.16 -5.60 0.65
N VAL A 68 -9.57 -6.20 -0.39
CA VAL A 68 -8.38 -7.03 -0.32
C VAL A 68 -7.40 -6.60 -1.42
N CYS A 69 -6.15 -6.38 -1.02
CA CYS A 69 -5.04 -6.03 -1.87
C CYS A 69 -3.89 -6.99 -1.57
N MET A 70 -3.06 -7.30 -2.56
CA MET A 70 -1.91 -8.18 -2.36
C MET A 70 -0.68 -7.69 -3.09
N GLN A 71 0.47 -7.99 -2.49
CA GLN A 71 1.80 -7.80 -3.06
C GLN A 71 2.46 -9.16 -3.22
N ALA A 72 2.72 -9.59 -4.44
CA ALA A 72 3.45 -10.82 -4.74
C ALA A 72 4.91 -10.54 -5.13
N GLY A 73 5.70 -11.58 -5.43
CA GLY A 73 7.08 -11.44 -5.91
C GLY A 73 8.06 -10.87 -4.88
N LEU A 74 7.71 -10.95 -3.59
CA LEU A 74 8.59 -10.55 -2.50
C LEU A 74 9.61 -11.66 -2.22
N VAL A 75 10.79 -11.26 -1.74
CA VAL A 75 11.82 -12.22 -1.32
C VAL A 75 11.40 -12.83 0.01
N ALA A 76 11.51 -14.15 0.15
CA ALA A 76 11.24 -14.86 1.39
C ALA A 76 12.21 -14.43 2.50
N THR A 77 11.79 -14.56 3.76
CA THR A 77 12.57 -14.20 4.97
C THR A 77 12.92 -12.71 5.11
N GLU A 78 12.31 -11.84 4.30
CA GLU A 78 12.50 -10.39 4.34
C GLU A 78 11.31 -9.68 4.96
N THR A 79 11.58 -8.55 5.63
CA THR A 79 10.52 -7.65 6.13
C THR A 79 10.32 -6.50 5.16
N TYR A 80 9.09 -6.35 4.70
CA TYR A 80 8.68 -5.28 3.80
C TYR A 80 7.72 -4.32 4.50
N TYR A 81 7.87 -3.03 4.21
CA TYR A 81 7.09 -1.94 4.76
C TYR A 81 6.21 -1.35 3.67
N PHE A 82 4.93 -1.18 3.98
CA PHE A 82 3.90 -0.76 3.05
C PHE A 82 3.20 0.50 3.53
N ALA A 83 2.83 1.34 2.59
CA ALA A 83 1.92 2.44 2.81
C ALA A 83 1.07 2.67 1.55
N VAL A 84 -0.08 3.30 1.74
CA VAL A 84 -0.98 3.63 0.63
C VAL A 84 -1.48 5.07 0.78
N ARG A 85 -1.78 5.73 -0.34
CA ARG A 85 -2.53 6.99 -0.35
C ARG A 85 -3.61 6.96 -1.41
N ALA A 86 -4.64 7.78 -1.23
CA ALA A 86 -5.61 8.07 -2.27
C ALA A 86 -5.07 9.17 -3.20
N GLN A 87 -5.35 9.06 -4.50
CA GLN A 87 -5.05 10.03 -5.54
C GLN A 87 -6.30 10.22 -6.43
N SER A 88 -6.67 11.46 -6.72
CA SER A 88 -7.74 11.78 -7.68
C SER A 88 -7.16 12.06 -9.08
N ALA A 89 -8.02 12.08 -10.10
CA ALA A 89 -7.68 12.52 -11.46
C ALA A 89 -7.36 14.03 -11.55
N THR A 90 -7.78 14.80 -10.53
CA THR A 90 -7.41 16.20 -10.29
C THR A 90 -6.30 16.25 -9.24
N PRO A 91 -5.46 17.32 -9.15
CA PRO A 91 -4.17 17.30 -8.46
C PRO A 91 -4.24 17.14 -6.93
N GLU A 92 -5.40 16.81 -6.39
CA GLU A 92 -5.57 16.44 -5.01
C GLU A 92 -4.84 15.09 -4.78
N ILE A 93 -3.90 15.09 -3.84
CA ILE A 93 -3.20 13.90 -3.38
C ILE A 93 -3.50 13.77 -1.88
N GLY A 94 -4.04 12.62 -1.48
CA GLY A 94 -4.32 12.31 -0.09
C GLY A 94 -3.05 12.08 0.72
N LYS A 95 -3.15 12.21 2.04
CA LYS A 95 -2.06 11.82 2.95
C LYS A 95 -1.80 10.33 2.85
N TRP A 96 -0.54 9.93 3.03
CA TRP A 96 -0.17 8.54 3.20
C TRP A 96 -0.78 7.93 4.46
N SER A 97 -1.14 6.65 4.39
CA SER A 97 -1.47 5.84 5.55
C SER A 97 -0.27 5.75 6.49
N ASP A 98 -0.56 5.25 7.69
CA ASP A 98 0.47 4.72 8.56
C ASP A 98 1.20 3.56 7.87
N GLU A 99 2.46 3.38 8.23
CA GLU A 99 3.30 2.28 7.73
C GLU A 99 2.86 0.97 8.37
N ILE A 100 2.88 -0.12 7.59
CA ILE A 100 2.65 -1.47 8.09
C ILE A 100 3.76 -2.39 7.60
N SER A 101 4.26 -3.27 8.47
CA SER A 101 5.34 -4.21 8.17
C SER A 101 4.82 -5.63 7.96
N CYS A 102 5.25 -6.26 6.87
CA CYS A 102 4.94 -7.64 6.53
C CYS A 102 6.24 -8.46 6.50
N LEU A 103 6.33 -9.49 7.33
CA LEU A 103 7.41 -10.47 7.26
C LEU A 103 6.99 -11.60 6.32
N VAL A 104 7.72 -11.77 5.22
CA VAL A 104 7.44 -12.85 4.26
C VAL A 104 8.07 -14.15 4.79
N PRO A 105 7.31 -15.23 4.97
CA PRO A 105 7.85 -16.52 5.42
C PRO A 105 8.76 -17.17 4.37
#